data_AF-A0A920FV06-F1
#
_entry.id   AF-A0A920FV06-F1
#
_cell.length_a   1.000
_cell.length_b   1.000
_cell.length_c   1.000
_cell.angle_alpha   90.00
_cell.angle_beta   90.00
_cell.angle_gamma   90.00
#
_symmetry.space_group_name_H-M   'P 1'
#
loop_
_entity.id
_entity.type
_entity.pdbx_description
1 polymer ?
#
loop_
_entity_poly.entity_id
_entity_poly.type
_entity_poly.pdbx_seq_one_letter_code
_entity_poly.pdbx_strand_id
1 'polypeptide(L)' 'MNKEYFDFVNQLEELGVTDQYMIGWQEGYQGSPKVEEQRLTDDYEAGYEDGSNKKTDSADKFKKN' A
#
# COMPACT_ATOMS: atom_id res chain seq x y z
N MET A 1 -4.70 13.94 13.34
CA MET A 1 -4.92 12.93 12.27
C MET A 1 -4.40 13.51 10.96
N ASN A 2 -3.66 12.73 10.17
CA ASN A 2 -3.12 13.18 8.89
C ASN A 2 -4.15 12.95 7.78
N LYS A 3 -4.76 14.03 7.26
CA LYS A 3 -5.82 13.95 6.24
C LYS A 3 -5.36 13.28 4.94
N GLU A 4 -4.13 13.59 4.50
CA GLU A 4 -3.54 13.02 3.27
C GLU A 4 -3.52 11.48 3.33
N TYR A 5 -3.09 10.92 4.46
CA TYR A 5 -3.08 9.48 4.68
C TYR A 5 -4.48 8.85 4.54
N PHE A 6 -5.48 9.43 5.21
CA PHE A 6 -6.84 8.89 5.16
C PHE A 6 -7.47 9.03 3.77
N ASP A 7 -7.20 10.12 3.05
CA ASP A 7 -7.70 10.30 1.69
C ASP A 7 -7.14 9.19 0.76
N PHE A 8 -5.85 8.87 0.85
CA PHE A 8 -5.25 7.77 0.08
C PHE A 8 -5.77 6.39 0.49
N VAL A 9 -5.88 6.11 1.79
CA VAL A 9 -6.41 4.82 2.27
C VAL A 9 -7.84 4.62 1.79
N ASN A 10 -8.70 5.65 1.89
CA ASN A 10 -10.06 5.58 1.37
C ASN A 10 -10.08 5.31 -0.14
N GLN A 11 -9.24 5.99 -0.92
CA GLN A 11 -9.12 5.74 -2.36
C GLN A 11 -8.72 4.27 -2.65
N LEU A 12 -7.77 3.72 -1.91
CA LEU A 12 -7.31 2.34 -2.10
C LEU A 12 -8.37 1.31 -1.69
N GLU A 13 -9.12 1.59 -0.63
CA GLU A 13 -10.28 0.78 -0.21
C GLU A 13 -11.38 0.78 -1.29
N GLU A 14 -11.71 1.96 -1.84
CA GLU A 14 -12.68 2.11 -2.93
C GLU A 14 -12.24 1.40 -4.22
N LEU A 15 -10.92 1.41 -4.52
CA LEU A 15 -10.35 0.67 -5.66
C LEU A 15 -10.37 -0.84 -5.45
N GLY A 16 -10.58 -1.33 -4.23
CA GLY A 16 -10.63 -2.74 -3.91
C GLY A 16 -9.28 -3.44 -4.05
N VAL A 17 -8.18 -2.79 -3.69
CA VAL A 17 -6.84 -3.39 -3.75
C VAL A 17 -6.68 -4.59 -2.81
N THR A 18 -5.69 -5.45 -3.08
CA THR A 18 -5.36 -6.58 -2.21
C THR A 18 -4.91 -6.12 -0.83
N ASP A 19 -5.11 -6.98 0.18
CA ASP A 19 -4.73 -6.65 1.55
C ASP A 19 -3.21 -6.46 1.67
N GLN A 20 -2.42 -7.22 0.91
CA GLN A 20 -0.97 -7.10 0.89
C GLN A 20 -0.52 -5.74 0.34
N TYR A 21 -1.13 -5.28 -0.76
CA TYR A 21 -0.86 -3.96 -1.30
C TYR A 21 -1.22 -2.84 -0.32
N MET A 22 -2.41 -2.92 0.32
CA MET A 22 -2.84 -1.95 1.33
C MET A 22 -1.87 -1.90 2.52
N ILE A 23 -1.50 -3.05 3.07
CA ILE A 23 -0.56 -3.14 4.21
C ILE A 23 0.80 -2.56 3.82
N GLY A 24 1.33 -2.95 2.66
CA GLY A 24 2.59 -2.40 2.14
C GLY A 24 2.52 -0.87 2.06
N TRP A 25 1.46 -0.33 1.46
CA TRP A 25 1.28 1.12 1.32
C TRP A 25 1.25 1.85 2.67
N GLN A 26 0.51 1.32 3.65
CA GLN A 26 0.44 1.92 4.97
C GLN A 26 1.78 1.89 5.70
N GLU A 27 2.52 0.78 5.61
CA GLU A 27 3.84 0.63 6.22
C GLU A 27 4.89 1.52 5.55
N GLY A 28 4.88 1.59 4.22
CA GLY A 28 5.75 2.45 3.43
C GLY A 28 5.53 3.93 3.74
N TYR A 29 4.26 4.37 3.87
CA TYR A 29 3.91 5.73 4.25
C TYR A 29 4.39 6.10 5.66
N GLN A 30 4.33 5.15 6.60
CA GLN A 30 4.76 5.34 7.98
C GLN A 30 6.29 5.24 8.15
N GLY A 31 7.02 4.76 7.13
CA GLY A 31 8.44 4.47 7.23
C GLY A 31 8.74 3.29 8.16
N SER A 32 7.79 2.37 8.30
CA SER A 32 7.94 1.16 9.11
C SER A 32 8.95 0.21 8.46
N PRO A 33 9.71 -0.59 9.25
CA PRO A 33 10.50 -1.67 8.70
C PRO A 33 9.62 -2.61 7.86
N LYS A 34 10.16 -3.11 6.75
CA LYS A 34 9.45 -4.12 5.95
C LYS A 34 9.21 -5.39 6.77
N VAL A 35 8.16 -6.13 6.41
CA VAL A 35 7.95 -7.50 6.91
C VAL A 35 9.12 -8.42 6.53
N GLU A 36 9.19 -9.59 7.17
CA GLU A 36 10.25 -10.57 6.94
C GLU A 36 10.30 -10.99 5.46
N GLU A 37 11.51 -11.23 4.93
CA GLU A 37 11.73 -11.57 3.51
C GLU A 37 10.86 -12.74 3.01
N GLN A 38 10.56 -13.71 3.88
CA GLN A 38 9.72 -14.87 3.57
C GLN A 38 8.23 -14.54 3.40
N ARG A 39 7.80 -13.35 3.84
CA ARG A 39 6.42 -12.86 3.76
C ARG A 39 6.26 -11.78 2.70
N LEU A 40 7.34 -11.34 2.06
CA LEU A 40 7.27 -10.39 0.96
C LEU A 40 6.49 -11.01 -0.20
N THR A 41 5.60 -10.20 -0.77
CA THR A 41 4.83 -10.51 -1.98
C THR A 41 4.95 -9.33 -2.93
N ASP A 42 4.80 -9.56 -4.22
CA ASP A 42 4.86 -8.49 -5.24
C ASP A 42 3.88 -7.35 -4.91
N ASP A 43 2.67 -7.69 -4.45
CA ASP A 43 1.64 -6.76 -3.99
C ASP A 43 2.13 -5.87 -2.84
N TYR A 44 2.71 -6.50 -1.81
CA TYR A 44 3.23 -5.81 -0.64
C TYR A 44 4.39 -4.88 -1.02
N GLU A 45 5.33 -5.35 -1.82
CA GLU A 45 6.50 -4.55 -2.19
C GLU A 45 6.11 -3.34 -3.02
N ALA A 46 5.20 -3.51 -3.98
CA ALA A 46 4.67 -2.40 -4.76
C ALA A 46 3.90 -1.41 -3.89
N GLY A 47 3.07 -1.91 -2.97
CA GLY A 47 2.39 -1.07 -1.98
C GLY A 47 3.39 -0.25 -1.17
N TYR A 48 4.43 -0.90 -0.63
CA TYR A 48 5.45 -0.25 0.18
C TYR A 48 6.19 0.86 -0.56
N GLU A 49 6.61 0.60 -1.80
CA GLU A 49 7.27 1.61 -2.63
C GLU A 49 6.35 2.81 -2.91
N ASP A 50 5.10 2.56 -3.30
CA ASP A 50 4.11 3.59 -3.55
C ASP A 50 3.80 4.42 -2.29
N GLY A 51 3.65 3.74 -1.14
CA GLY A 51 3.41 4.36 0.16
C GLY A 51 4.55 5.26 0.62
N SER A 52 5.80 4.78 0.51
CA SER A 52 6.99 5.58 0.83
C SER A 52 7.14 6.82 -0.06
N ASN A 53 6.62 6.75 -1.29
CA ASN A 53 6.61 7.87 -2.23
C ASN A 53 5.31 8.70 -2.20
N LYS A 54 4.32 8.32 -1.37
CA LYS A 54 2.99 8.92 -1.28
C LYS A 54 2.24 8.97 -2.62
N LYS A 55 2.25 7.86 -3.35
CA LYS A 55 1.57 7.67 -4.64
C LYS A 55 0.74 6.39 -4.63
N THR A 56 -0.02 6.15 -5.68
CA THR A 56 -0.83 4.93 -5.86
C THR A 56 -0.75 4.40 -7.29
N ASP A 57 0.39 4.63 -7.94
CA ASP A 57 0.65 4.36 -9.36
C ASP A 57 0.48 2.87 -9.71
N SER A 58 0.75 1.98 -8.75
CA SER A 58 0.68 0.53 -8.89
C SER A 58 -0.70 -0.06 -8.52
N ALA A 59 -1.60 0.72 -7.92
CA ALA A 59 -2.83 0.23 -7.30
C ALA A 59 -3.75 -0.53 -8.27
N ASP A 60 -3.85 -0.07 -9.52
CA ASP A 60 -4.69 -0.71 -10.54
C ASP A 60 -4.28 -2.17 -10.85
N LYS A 61 -2.99 -2.50 -10.70
CA LYS A 61 -2.46 -3.85 -10.94
C LYS A 61 -2.85 -4.84 -9.84
N PHE A 62 -3.05 -4.34 -8.62
CA PHE A 62 -3.27 -5.16 -7.42
C PHE A 62 -4.70 -5.04 -6.90
N LYS A 63 -5.68 -4.92 -7.79
CA LYS A 63 -7.11 -5.03 -7.44
C LYS A 63 -7.50 -6.47 -7.17
N LYS A 64 -8.37 -6.68 -6.18
CA LYS A 64 -9.03 -7.98 -5.93
C LYS A 64 -9.93 -8.30 -7.12
N ASN A 65 -9.74 -9.48 -7.71
CA ASN A 65 -10.60 -10.02 -8.78
C ASN A 65 -11.98 -10.41 -8.26
#